data_AF-A0A8J7QG87-F1
#
_entry.id   AF-A0A8J7QG87-F1
#
_cell.length_a   1.000
_cell.length_b   1.000
_cell.length_c   1.000
_cell.angle_alpha   90.00
_cell.angle_beta   90.00
_cell.angle_gamma   90.00
#
_symmetry.space_group_name_H-M   'P 1'
#
loop_
_entity.id
_entity.type
_entity.pdbx_description
1 polymer ?
#
loop_
_entity_poly.entity_id
_entity_poly.type
_entity_poly.pdbx_seq_one_letter_code
_entity_poly.pdbx_strand_id
1 'polypeptide(L)' 'KILNEARAKKATSGKDPMGLVAAAIYLATLRMGINTVTQKQIAEASNVTEVTVRNRFKGLKEALEGNVNKQ' A
#
# COMPACT_ATOMS: atom_id res chain seq x y z
N LYS A 1 0.50 -21.23 6.39
CA LYS A 1 1.92 -21.35 6.83
C LYS A 1 2.74 -20.06 6.56
N ILE A 2 2.56 -19.38 5.42
CA ILE A 2 3.30 -18.14 5.05
C ILE A 2 3.08 -16.97 6.04
N LEU A 3 1.87 -16.82 6.58
CA LEU A 3 1.54 -15.74 7.54
C LEU A 3 2.37 -15.80 8.84
N ASN A 4 2.76 -17.01 9.26
CA ASN A 4 3.53 -17.22 10.48
C ASN A 4 5.03 -16.91 10.27
N GLU A 5 5.56 -17.17 9.08
CA GLU A 5 6.95 -16.81 8.73
C GLU A 5 7.14 -15.29 8.59
N ALA A 6 6.12 -14.58 8.09
CA ALA A 6 6.12 -13.12 8.02
C ALA A 6 6.13 -12.47 9.41
N ARG A 7 5.40 -13.05 10.39
CA ARG A 7 5.43 -12.63 11.81
C ARG A 7 6.79 -12.91 12.46
N ALA A 8 7.41 -14.06 12.17
CA ALA A 8 8.68 -14.48 12.78
C ALA A 8 9.87 -13.60 12.37
N LYS A 9 9.87 -13.07 11.14
CA LYS A 9 10.99 -12.28 10.61
C LYS A 9 11.08 -10.84 11.11
N LYS A 10 10.18 -10.37 11.99
CA LYS A 10 10.08 -8.95 12.41
C LYS A 10 10.08 -7.95 11.24
N ALA A 11 9.84 -8.40 10.00
CA ALA A 11 9.74 -7.53 8.83
C ALA A 11 8.47 -6.66 8.86
N THR A 12 7.53 -6.97 9.76
CA THR A 12 6.34 -6.18 10.06
C THR A 12 6.52 -5.23 11.25
N SER A 13 7.74 -5.07 11.79
CA SER A 13 8.00 -4.16 12.91
C SER A 13 7.72 -2.72 12.49
N GLY A 14 6.51 -2.25 12.84
CA GLY A 14 6.09 -0.85 12.77
C GLY A 14 5.27 -0.44 11.54
N LYS A 15 5.01 -1.32 10.58
CA LYS A 15 4.22 -0.97 9.38
C LYS A 15 3.09 -1.96 9.16
N ASP A 16 1.88 -1.47 9.45
CA ASP A 16 0.62 -2.19 9.29
C ASP A 16 0.52 -2.88 7.91
N PRO A 17 0.55 -4.23 7.86
CA PRO A 17 0.52 -4.98 6.60
C PRO A 17 -0.75 -4.74 5.80
N MET A 18 -1.88 -4.43 6.46
CA MET A 18 -3.13 -4.10 5.77
C MET A 18 -2.99 -2.81 4.96
N GLY A 19 -2.31 -1.81 5.52
CA GLY A 19 -2.04 -0.55 4.82
C GLY A 19 -1.16 -0.73 3.58
N LEU A 20 -0.24 -1.70 3.58
CA LEU A 20 0.60 -2.00 2.44
C LEU A 20 -0.18 -2.72 1.33
N VAL A 21 -1.02 -3.69 1.69
CA VAL A 21 -1.90 -4.38 0.74
C VAL A 21 -2.88 -3.39 0.10
N ALA A 22 -3.50 -2.52 0.91
CA ALA A 22 -4.37 -1.45 0.43
C ALA A 22 -3.67 -0.53 -0.60
N ALA A 23 -2.45 -0.10 -0.30
CA ALA A 23 -1.66 0.72 -1.21
C ALA A 23 -1.29 0.00 -2.51
N ALA A 24 -0.96 -1.29 -2.44
CA ALA A 24 -0.63 -2.10 -3.62
C ALA A 24 -1.84 -2.28 -4.54
N ILE A 25 -3.02 -2.52 -3.96
CA ILE A 25 -4.28 -2.60 -4.71
C ILE A 25 -4.57 -1.26 -5.39
N TYR A 26 -4.46 -0.14 -4.68
CA TYR A 26 -4.70 1.18 -5.25
C TYR A 26 -3.74 1.51 -6.41
N LEU A 27 -2.46 1.14 -6.29
CA LEU A 27 -1.50 1.33 -7.37
C LEU A 27 -1.83 0.46 -8.59
N ALA A 28 -2.26 -0.79 -8.37
CA ALA A 28 -2.67 -1.68 -9.45
C ALA A 28 -3.91 -1.17 -10.19
N THR A 29 -4.92 -0.66 -9.47
CA THR A 29 -6.11 -0.07 -10.10
C THR A 29 -5.76 1.16 -10.93
N LEU A 30 -4.86 2.02 -10.44
CA LEU A 30 -4.34 3.16 -11.20
C LEU A 30 -3.61 2.74 -12.48
N ARG A 31 -2.75 1.70 -12.42
CA ARG A 31 -2.05 1.19 -13.60
C ARG A 31 -2.97 0.54 -14.63
N MET A 32 -4.10 0.00 -14.19
CA MET A 32 -5.15 -0.54 -15.06
C MET A 32 -6.08 0.55 -15.63
N GLY A 33 -5.89 1.83 -15.27
CA GLY A 33 -6.77 2.93 -15.68
C GLY A 33 -8.14 2.90 -14.99
N ILE A 34 -8.27 2.16 -13.90
CA ILE A 34 -9.51 2.02 -13.13
C ILE A 34 -9.55 3.15 -12.10
N ASN A 35 -10.20 4.25 -12.47
CA ASN A 35 -10.29 5.47 -11.66
C ASN A 35 -11.52 5.50 -10.74
N THR A 36 -12.38 4.48 -10.84
CA THR A 36 -13.60 4.36 -10.03
C THR A 36 -13.32 3.92 -8.60
N VAL A 37 -12.15 3.29 -8.36
CA VAL A 37 -11.74 2.82 -7.03
C VAL A 37 -11.01 3.94 -6.31
N THR A 38 -11.63 4.46 -5.26
CA THR A 38 -11.09 5.54 -4.45
C THR A 38 -10.25 5.00 -3.28
N GLN A 39 -9.30 5.81 -2.78
CA GLN A 39 -8.53 5.48 -1.57
C GLN A 39 -9.43 5.26 -0.36
N LYS A 40 -10.57 5.97 -0.27
CA LYS A 40 -11.58 5.80 0.77
C LYS A 40 -12.23 4.43 0.73
N GLN A 41 -12.67 3.96 -0.44
CA GLN A 41 -13.27 2.62 -0.58
C GLN A 41 -12.28 1.51 -0.21
N ILE A 42 -11.01 1.66 -0.60
CA ILE A 42 -9.97 0.69 -0.23
C ILE A 42 -9.70 0.72 1.28
N ALA A 43 -9.71 1.92 1.88
CA ALA A 43 -9.52 2.10 3.31
C ALA A 43 -10.66 1.42 4.09
N GLU A 44 -11.91 1.65 3.69
CA GLU A 44 -13.11 1.01 4.26
C GLU A 44 -13.05 -0.51 4.10
N ALA A 45 -12.75 -1.02 2.90
CA ALA A 45 -12.68 -2.46 2.63
C ALA A 45 -11.53 -3.16 3.38
N SER A 46 -10.43 -2.45 3.66
CA SER A 46 -9.27 -2.98 4.36
C SER A 46 -9.27 -2.68 5.86
N ASN A 47 -10.33 -2.04 6.37
CA ASN A 47 -10.45 -1.57 7.75
C ASN A 47 -9.24 -0.74 8.23
N VAL A 48 -8.72 0.12 7.36
CA VAL A 48 -7.64 1.07 7.63
C VAL A 48 -8.12 2.50 7.42
N THR A 49 -7.34 3.49 7.86
CA THR A 49 -7.66 4.89 7.56
C THR A 49 -7.18 5.27 6.17
N GLU A 50 -7.86 6.23 5.53
CA GLU A 50 -7.44 6.79 4.25
C GLU A 50 -6.01 7.36 4.31
N VAL A 51 -5.64 7.96 5.46
CA VAL A 51 -4.29 8.48 5.71
C VAL A 51 -3.25 7.35 5.69
N THR A 52 -3.57 6.18 6.23
CA THR A 52 -2.71 4.99 6.15
C THR A 52 -2.52 4.55 4.70
N VAL A 53 -3.59 4.47 3.90
CA VAL A 53 -3.51 4.10 2.48
C VAL A 53 -2.62 5.09 1.72
N ARG A 54 -2.81 6.39 1.94
CA ARG A 54 -2.05 7.46 1.28
C ARG A 54 -0.56 7.42 1.61
N ASN A 55 -0.22 7.28 2.90
CA ASN A 55 1.17 7.21 3.35
C ASN A 55 1.88 5.96 2.79
N ARG A 56 1.17 4.83 2.71
CA ARG A 56 1.72 3.58 2.16
C ARG A 56 1.82 3.64 0.64
N PHE A 57 0.84 4.24 -0.04
CA PHE A 57 0.87 4.46 -1.48
C PHE A 57 2.04 5.33 -1.90
N LYS A 58 2.27 6.45 -1.20
CA LYS A 58 3.41 7.34 -1.49
C LYS A 58 4.75 6.59 -1.38
N GLY A 59 4.98 5.89 -0.27
CA GLY A 59 6.21 5.11 -0.09
C GLY A 59 6.34 3.96 -1.08
N LEU A 60 5.24 3.30 -1.44
CA LEU A 60 5.24 2.22 -2.44
C LEU A 60 5.52 2.76 -3.84
N LYS A 61 4.94 3.90 -4.21
CA LYS A 61 5.19 4.59 -5.47
C LYS A 61 6.65 5.04 -5.57
N GLU A 62 7.18 5.65 -4.53
CA GLU A 62 8.61 6.03 -4.45
C GLU A 62 9.55 4.82 -4.58
N ALA A 63 9.20 3.68 -3.98
CA ALA A 63 10.00 2.46 -4.08
C ALA A 63 9.94 1.80 -5.46
N LEU A 64 8.78 1.81 -6.13
CA LEU A 64 8.57 1.15 -7.42
C LEU A 64 8.89 2.03 -8.64
N GLU A 65 8.77 3.35 -8.48
CA GLU A 65 9.02 4.36 -9.53
C GLU A 65 10.25 5.22 -9.19
N GLY A 66 11.08 4.75 -8.26
CA GLY A 66 12.25 5.48 -7.76
C GLY A 66 13.12 6.06 -8.88
N ASN A 67 13.19 7.40 -8.87
CA ASN A 67 13.96 8.32 -9.73
C ASN A 67 13.31 8.75 -11.07
N VAL A 68 12.26 9.57 -11.03
CA VAL A 68 11.94 10.45 -12.18
C VAL A 68 12.48 11.88 -12.01
N ASN A 69 12.92 12.30 -10.83
CA ASN A 69 13.59 13.61 -10.68
C ASN A 69 14.58 13.59 -9.51
N LYS A 70 15.84 13.28 -9.78
CA LYS A 70 16.94 13.96 -9.10
C LYS A 70 17.37 15.09 -10.05
N GLN A 71 17.27 16.31 -9.54
CA GLN A 71 17.83 17.53 -10.14
C GLN A 71 19.31 17.34 -10.48
#